data_AF-A0A1F9RGA2-F1
#
_entry.id   AF-A0A1F9RGA2-F1
#
_cell.length_a   1.000
_cell.length_b   1.000
_cell.length_c   1.000
_cell.angle_alpha   90.00
_cell.angle_beta   90.00
_cell.angle_gamma   90.00
#
_symmetry.space_group_name_H-M   'P 1'
#
loop_
_entity.id
_entity.type
_entity.pdbx_description
1 polymer ?
#
loop_
_entity_poly.entity_id
_entity_poly.type
_entity_poly.pdbx_seq_one_letter_code
_entity_poly.pdbx_strand_id
1 'polypeptide(L)'
;MPVERRRGAALVLVNLMVLVLVPLVLYLLVNTVASLKHAYKEKQLGMSGALANAALVDFMRQFSQNYYEGHYDAASLSRNEPFYSAGFSSASTEADPAGHRLYIEAAGKYGKDPAHPLADKTLYSAVQFLSDLTDYGTMINGAFTISASNITYFGKWWITGNLSITGSNVRFAGGPLIVGGNLSVTGSNVAVDGDVYYAGSVSGSPAVNGTSYNFYPSDMVYPALKEDYYKVNYAYKITSDRTLRFNAYPSSGTFSIVGTTITVPLLDSGMIILGENVNLSVYGAVRGRVTVATTNTSASKGAITVGLSNADADLVYYNPLTGGTTTSALYGNSIALIASNGIAFQGKTTNPAADLTACGVFFNRGSGNISATGGSSKKLYVYGTRNKPVTLSGFGGGNSMSYDVWLNASPPPGLPERPVLMTWHMR
;
A
#
# COMPACT_ATOMS: atom_id res chain seq x y z
N MET A 1 6.22 30.40 97.62
CA MET A 1 6.09 31.11 96.33
C MET A 1 4.80 30.64 95.67
N PRO A 2 3.77 31.49 95.55
CA PRO A 2 2.54 31.10 94.86
C PRO A 2 2.72 31.32 93.34
N VAL A 3 2.40 30.28 92.56
CA VAL A 3 2.34 30.38 91.10
C VAL A 3 1.08 31.18 90.74
N GLU A 4 1.26 32.44 90.33
CA GLU A 4 0.18 33.22 89.72
C GLU A 4 -0.30 32.49 88.46
N ARG A 5 -1.51 31.92 88.52
CA ARG A 5 -2.22 31.43 87.33
C ARG A 5 -2.50 32.62 86.42
N ARG A 6 -1.66 32.83 85.40
CA ARG A 6 -1.87 33.76 84.28
C ARG A 6 -3.13 33.37 83.49
N ARG A 7 -4.31 33.75 83.97
CA ARG A 7 -5.63 33.44 83.36
C ARG A 7 -5.94 34.18 82.05
N GLY A 8 -4.98 34.91 81.45
CA GLY A 8 -5.16 35.62 80.17
C GLY A 8 -4.16 35.24 79.05
N ALA A 9 -3.03 34.62 79.39
CA ALA A 9 -2.00 34.27 78.39
C ALA A 9 -2.48 33.18 77.41
N ALA A 10 -3.31 32.24 77.90
CA ALA A 10 -3.90 31.21 77.07
C ALA A 10 -4.84 31.78 76.00
N LEU A 11 -5.59 32.85 76.30
CA LEU A 11 -6.54 33.45 75.36
C LEU A 11 -5.82 34.18 74.22
N VAL A 12 -4.70 34.86 74.53
CA VAL A 12 -3.85 35.50 73.51
C VAL A 12 -3.22 34.46 72.59
N LEU A 13 -2.72 33.36 73.16
CA LEU A 13 -2.11 32.26 72.40
C LEU A 13 -3.14 31.55 71.51
N VAL A 14 -4.38 31.35 72.01
CA VAL A 14 -5.51 30.82 71.22
C VAL A 14 -5.88 31.78 70.08
N ASN A 15 -5.98 33.08 70.33
CA ASN A 15 -6.29 34.06 69.28
C ASN A 15 -5.20 34.11 68.19
N LEU A 16 -3.92 34.03 68.58
CA LEU A 16 -2.80 34.04 67.65
C LEU A 16 -2.73 32.73 66.84
N MET A 17 -3.04 31.58 67.47
CA MET A 17 -3.22 30.31 66.77
C MET A 17 -4.39 30.36 65.80
N VAL A 18 -5.53 30.97 66.16
CA VAL A 18 -6.69 31.13 65.27
C VAL A 18 -6.35 32.01 64.06
N LEU A 19 -5.62 33.11 64.28
CA LEU A 19 -5.20 34.04 63.22
C LEU A 19 -4.29 33.39 62.16
N VAL A 20 -3.52 32.36 62.54
CA VAL A 20 -2.63 31.64 61.62
C VAL A 20 -3.29 30.37 61.06
N LEU A 21 -3.96 29.58 61.92
CA LEU A 21 -4.52 28.28 61.53
C LEU A 21 -5.77 28.43 60.66
N VAL A 22 -6.65 29.39 60.92
CA VAL A 22 -7.88 29.53 60.12
C VAL A 22 -7.55 29.91 58.66
N PRO A 23 -6.73 30.95 58.37
CA PRO A 23 -6.34 31.24 57.00
C PRO A 23 -5.55 30.11 56.33
N LEU A 24 -4.70 29.39 57.08
CA LEU A 24 -3.94 28.25 56.57
C LEU A 24 -4.87 27.08 56.17
N VAL A 25 -5.82 26.73 57.03
CA VAL A 25 -6.80 25.67 56.75
C VAL A 25 -7.70 26.06 55.58
N LEU A 26 -8.15 27.32 55.50
CA LEU A 26 -8.92 27.81 54.35
C LEU A 26 -8.11 27.77 53.06
N TYR A 27 -6.84 28.20 53.08
CA TYR A 27 -5.94 28.14 51.93
C TYR A 27 -5.70 26.70 51.46
N LEU A 28 -5.45 25.78 52.39
CA LEU A 28 -5.30 24.36 52.09
C LEU A 28 -6.59 23.77 51.52
N LEU A 29 -7.75 24.05 52.10
CA LEU A 29 -9.05 23.59 51.57
C LEU A 29 -9.29 24.07 50.14
N VAL A 30 -9.05 25.36 49.85
CA VAL A 30 -9.22 25.91 48.50
C VAL A 30 -8.29 25.24 47.50
N ASN A 31 -7.00 25.09 47.84
CA ASN A 31 -6.03 24.49 46.93
C ASN A 31 -6.20 22.98 46.75
N THR A 32 -6.54 22.25 47.82
CA THR A 32 -6.84 20.82 47.74
C THR A 32 -8.10 20.59 46.92
N VAL A 33 -9.15 21.39 47.11
CA VAL A 33 -10.39 21.28 46.29
C VAL A 33 -10.10 21.61 44.82
N ALA A 34 -9.31 22.65 44.54
CA ALA A 34 -8.91 22.98 43.17
C ALA A 34 -8.11 21.84 42.53
N SER A 35 -7.10 21.32 43.22
CA SER A 35 -6.26 20.21 42.75
C SER A 35 -7.08 18.94 42.52
N LEU A 36 -8.01 18.63 43.43
CA LEU A 36 -8.92 17.50 43.31
C LEU A 36 -9.84 17.65 42.08
N LYS A 37 -10.40 18.85 41.85
CA LYS A 37 -11.20 19.14 40.64
C LYS A 37 -10.38 18.98 39.36
N HIS A 38 -9.14 19.45 39.34
CA HIS A 38 -8.24 19.27 38.20
C HIS A 38 -7.95 17.79 37.94
N ALA A 39 -7.60 17.02 38.98
CA ALA A 39 -7.35 15.59 38.87
C ALA A 39 -8.58 14.82 38.36
N TYR A 40 -9.79 15.16 38.82
CA TYR A 40 -11.01 14.58 38.29
C TYR A 40 -11.23 14.94 36.83
N LYS A 41 -11.06 16.21 36.45
CA LYS A 41 -11.23 16.65 35.06
C LYS A 41 -10.22 15.98 34.12
N GLU A 42 -8.97 15.84 34.55
CA GLU A 42 -7.94 15.14 33.80
C GLU A 42 -8.28 13.65 33.62
N LYS A 43 -8.73 12.98 34.68
CA LYS A 43 -9.22 11.59 34.58
C LYS A 43 -10.38 11.47 33.59
N GLN A 44 -11.33 12.40 33.62
CA GLN A 44 -12.48 12.41 32.70
C GLN A 44 -12.05 12.61 31.24
N LEU A 45 -11.09 13.51 30.99
CA LEU A 45 -10.50 13.73 29.67
C LEU A 45 -9.67 12.53 29.20
N GLY A 46 -8.93 11.88 30.10
CA GLY A 46 -8.18 10.66 29.78
C GLY A 46 -9.10 9.51 29.39
N MET A 47 -10.23 9.33 30.08
CA MET A 47 -11.21 8.30 29.76
C MET A 47 -11.95 8.57 28.45
N SER A 48 -12.35 9.82 28.18
CA SER A 48 -12.95 10.19 26.88
C SER A 48 -11.94 10.02 25.74
N GLY A 49 -10.68 10.41 25.92
CA GLY A 49 -9.61 10.17 24.94
C GLY A 49 -9.37 8.69 24.66
N ALA A 50 -9.42 7.84 25.69
CA ALA A 50 -9.31 6.38 25.54
C ALA A 50 -10.46 5.79 24.71
N LEU A 51 -11.69 6.28 24.88
CA LEU A 51 -12.85 5.86 24.09
C LEU A 51 -12.75 6.32 22.62
N ALA A 52 -12.27 7.54 22.38
CA ALA A 52 -12.00 8.00 21.03
C ALA A 52 -10.92 7.14 20.35
N ASN A 53 -9.86 6.79 21.09
CA ASN A 53 -8.79 5.91 20.61
C ASN A 53 -9.32 4.51 20.27
N ALA A 54 -10.16 3.93 21.13
CA ALA A 54 -10.78 2.63 20.86
C ALA A 54 -11.57 2.65 19.54
N ALA A 55 -12.32 3.72 19.25
CA ALA A 55 -13.03 3.86 17.98
C ALA A 55 -12.08 3.90 16.77
N LEU A 56 -10.90 4.51 16.89
CA LEU A 56 -9.88 4.48 15.83
C LEU A 56 -9.25 3.09 15.66
N VAL A 57 -8.94 2.41 16.76
CA VAL A 57 -8.36 1.06 16.76
C VAL A 57 -9.31 0.05 16.12
N ASP A 58 -10.62 0.23 16.24
CA ASP A 58 -11.61 -0.58 15.53
C ASP A 58 -11.41 -0.53 14.01
N PHE A 59 -11.20 0.68 13.46
CA PHE A 59 -10.90 0.87 12.03
C PHE A 59 -9.56 0.25 11.64
N MET A 60 -8.50 0.48 12.43
CA MET A 60 -7.18 -0.13 12.14
C MET A 60 -7.26 -1.66 12.12
N ARG A 61 -7.99 -2.25 13.07
CA ARG A 61 -8.25 -3.68 13.11
C ARG A 61 -8.98 -4.14 11.86
N GLN A 62 -10.05 -3.44 11.47
CA GLN A 62 -10.78 -3.74 10.25
C GLN A 62 -9.88 -3.71 9.01
N PHE A 63 -9.08 -2.66 8.83
CA PHE A 63 -8.17 -2.52 7.68
C PHE A 63 -7.06 -3.57 7.67
N SER A 64 -6.61 -4.03 8.83
CA SER A 64 -5.62 -5.12 8.94
C SER A 64 -6.16 -6.49 8.53
N GLN A 65 -7.49 -6.69 8.57
CA GLN A 65 -8.11 -7.99 8.29
C GLN A 65 -8.36 -8.21 6.79
N ASN A 66 -8.56 -7.14 6.01
CA ASN A 66 -8.82 -7.25 4.59
C ASN A 66 -8.26 -6.08 3.79
N TYR A 67 -7.28 -6.35 2.92
CA TYR A 67 -6.62 -5.35 2.08
C TYR A 67 -7.35 -5.04 0.76
N TYR A 68 -8.49 -5.67 0.49
CA TYR A 68 -9.23 -5.48 -0.77
C TYR A 68 -10.55 -4.73 -0.62
N GLU A 69 -11.11 -4.70 0.60
CA GLU A 69 -12.51 -4.34 0.80
C GLU A 69 -12.68 -2.91 1.29
N GLY A 70 -13.48 -2.14 0.53
CA GLY A 70 -14.40 -1.15 1.08
C GLY A 70 -13.79 -0.01 1.91
N HIS A 71 -12.49 0.24 1.81
CA HIS A 71 -11.78 1.28 2.58
C HIS A 71 -12.36 2.69 2.40
N TYR A 72 -13.15 2.89 1.34
CA TYR A 72 -13.78 4.15 0.98
C TYR A 72 -15.31 4.08 0.90
N ASP A 73 -15.90 2.91 1.15
CA ASP A 73 -17.36 2.71 1.11
C ASP A 73 -17.96 2.90 2.50
N ALA A 74 -18.95 3.77 2.62
CA ALA A 74 -19.58 4.10 3.90
C ALA A 74 -20.24 2.89 4.57
N ALA A 75 -20.82 1.96 3.79
CA ALA A 75 -21.43 0.76 4.36
C ALA A 75 -20.36 -0.17 4.95
N SER A 76 -19.26 -0.34 4.23
CA SER A 76 -18.10 -1.11 4.67
C SER A 76 -17.40 -0.49 5.88
N LEU A 77 -17.37 0.83 6.01
CA LEU A 77 -16.77 1.55 7.14
C LEU A 77 -17.66 1.62 8.40
N SER A 78 -18.82 0.97 8.39
CA SER A 78 -19.68 0.93 9.57
C SER A 78 -18.98 0.17 10.72
N ARG A 79 -18.89 0.83 11.89
CA ARG A 79 -18.37 0.19 13.11
C ARG A 79 -19.34 -0.92 13.54
N ASN A 80 -18.82 -1.94 14.23
CA ASN A 80 -19.67 -3.00 14.76
C ASN A 80 -20.47 -2.48 15.98
N GLU A 81 -21.78 -2.67 15.98
CA GLU A 81 -22.74 -2.14 16.95
C GLU A 81 -22.36 -2.34 18.44
N PRO A 82 -21.81 -3.50 18.86
CA PRO A 82 -21.39 -3.71 20.24
C PRO A 82 -20.33 -2.71 20.75
N PHE A 83 -19.57 -2.05 19.86
CA PHE A 83 -18.50 -1.12 20.25
C PHE A 83 -18.97 0.33 20.40
N TYR A 84 -20.20 0.67 20.01
CA TYR A 84 -20.70 2.05 20.09
C TYR A 84 -22.17 2.19 20.53
N SER A 85 -22.92 1.09 20.70
CA SER A 85 -24.35 1.09 21.05
C SER A 85 -24.70 1.89 22.31
N ALA A 86 -23.78 2.02 23.26
CA ALA A 86 -23.97 2.83 24.47
C ALA A 86 -23.85 4.37 24.22
N GLY A 87 -23.48 4.81 23.02
CA GLY A 87 -23.42 6.22 22.62
C GLY A 87 -22.21 7.02 23.14
N PHE A 88 -21.31 6.39 23.88
CA PHE A 88 -20.13 7.04 24.46
C PHE A 88 -18.92 7.09 23.52
N SER A 89 -19.00 6.46 22.34
CA SER A 89 -18.03 6.62 21.26
C SER A 89 -18.76 6.82 19.94
N SER A 90 -18.22 7.67 19.08
CA SER A 90 -18.72 7.90 17.72
C SER A 90 -17.56 8.10 16.76
N ALA A 91 -17.78 7.82 15.49
CA ALA A 91 -16.82 8.15 14.45
C ALA A 91 -17.54 8.61 13.18
N SER A 92 -16.95 9.59 12.49
CA SER A 92 -17.31 10.01 11.14
C SER A 92 -16.10 9.82 10.24
N THR A 93 -16.37 9.54 8.97
CA THR A 93 -15.34 9.26 7.97
C THR A 93 -15.59 10.08 6.71
N GLU A 94 -14.52 10.64 6.15
CA GLU A 94 -14.51 11.28 4.84
C GLU A 94 -13.50 10.56 3.95
N ALA A 95 -13.98 9.97 2.85
CA ALA A 95 -13.16 9.20 1.94
C ALA A 95 -12.68 10.06 0.75
N ASP A 96 -11.40 9.93 0.41
CA ASP A 96 -10.79 10.43 -0.82
C ASP A 96 -10.23 9.23 -1.61
N PRO A 97 -11.06 8.54 -2.41
CA PRO A 97 -10.62 7.39 -3.20
C PRO A 97 -9.59 7.73 -4.28
N ALA A 98 -9.52 9.00 -4.71
CA ALA A 98 -8.57 9.44 -5.73
C ALA A 98 -7.17 9.63 -5.13
N GLY A 99 -7.10 10.20 -3.92
CA GLY A 99 -5.87 10.33 -3.14
C GLY A 99 -5.49 9.10 -2.32
N HIS A 100 -6.29 8.03 -2.37
CA HIS A 100 -6.15 6.81 -1.57
C HIS A 100 -6.06 7.10 -0.06
N ARG A 101 -6.96 7.97 0.42
CA ARG A 101 -6.97 8.46 1.81
C ARG A 101 -8.34 8.32 2.46
N LEU A 102 -8.32 8.08 3.76
CA LEU A 102 -9.49 8.13 4.62
C LEU A 102 -9.20 9.03 5.81
N TYR A 103 -10.04 10.05 5.98
CA TYR A 103 -10.03 10.92 7.15
C TYR A 103 -11.05 10.39 8.15
N ILE A 104 -10.61 10.23 9.40
CA ILE A 104 -11.44 9.69 10.49
C ILE A 104 -11.46 10.73 11.61
N GLU A 105 -12.66 11.14 12.00
CA GLU A 105 -12.91 11.90 13.21
C GLU A 105 -13.58 10.98 14.22
N ALA A 106 -12.88 10.67 15.31
CA ALA A 106 -13.36 9.78 16.36
C ALA A 106 -13.58 10.59 17.65
N ALA A 107 -14.76 10.49 18.24
CA ALA A 107 -15.10 11.18 19.48
C ALA A 107 -15.41 10.17 20.59
N GLY A 108 -14.94 10.49 21.80
CA GLY A 108 -15.21 9.76 23.01
C GLY A 108 -15.83 10.67 24.06
N LYS A 109 -16.79 10.13 24.82
CA LYS A 109 -17.59 10.87 25.79
C LYS A 109 -17.53 10.17 27.14
N TYR A 110 -17.40 10.94 28.21
CA TYR A 110 -17.42 10.45 29.58
C TYR A 110 -18.62 11.02 30.33
N GLY A 111 -19.41 10.16 30.96
CA GLY A 111 -20.58 10.58 31.76
C GLY A 111 -21.55 9.45 32.01
N LYS A 112 -22.72 9.79 32.58
CA LYS A 112 -23.86 8.86 32.72
C LYS A 112 -24.82 8.94 31.55
N ASP A 113 -24.82 10.07 30.84
CA ASP A 113 -25.67 10.34 29.68
C ASP A 113 -24.77 10.78 28.50
N PRO A 114 -24.76 10.05 27.38
CA PRO A 114 -24.00 10.41 26.19
C PRO A 114 -24.52 11.66 25.46
N ALA A 115 -25.76 12.08 25.71
CA ALA A 115 -26.30 13.35 25.19
C ALA A 115 -25.78 14.55 25.99
N HIS A 116 -25.44 14.35 27.28
CA HIS A 116 -24.92 15.37 28.18
C HIS A 116 -23.65 14.88 28.90
N PRO A 117 -22.54 14.70 28.16
CA PRO A 117 -21.31 14.19 28.75
C PRO A 117 -20.71 15.19 29.73
N LEU A 118 -20.05 14.67 30.77
CA LEU A 118 -19.26 15.46 31.71
C LEU A 118 -17.92 15.90 31.11
N ALA A 119 -17.40 15.13 30.14
CA ALA A 119 -16.24 15.48 29.34
C ALA A 119 -16.29 14.77 27.99
N ASP A 120 -15.72 15.39 26.96
CA ASP A 120 -15.60 14.88 25.61
C ASP A 120 -14.21 15.17 25.03
N LYS A 121 -13.79 14.29 24.12
CA LYS A 121 -12.53 14.42 23.37
C LYS A 121 -12.69 13.91 21.96
N THR A 122 -12.04 14.60 21.03
CA THR A 122 -12.05 14.24 19.61
C THR A 122 -10.63 13.99 19.12
N LEU A 123 -10.49 12.94 18.33
CA LEU A 123 -9.29 12.49 17.65
C LEU A 123 -9.48 12.64 16.16
N TYR A 124 -8.43 13.12 15.49
CA TYR A 124 -8.37 13.19 14.04
C TYR A 124 -7.24 12.30 13.53
N SER A 125 -7.54 11.51 12.51
CA SER A 125 -6.59 10.62 11.86
C SER A 125 -6.73 10.70 10.35
N ALA A 126 -5.60 10.59 9.65
CA ALA A 126 -5.57 10.36 8.22
C ALA A 126 -4.83 9.05 7.95
N VAL A 127 -5.49 8.17 7.21
CA VAL A 127 -4.96 6.87 6.79
C VAL A 127 -4.72 6.96 5.30
N GLN A 128 -3.51 6.66 4.85
CA GLN A 128 -3.22 6.47 3.43
C GLN A 128 -3.19 4.98 3.13
N PHE A 129 -3.82 4.55 2.07
CA PHE A 129 -3.78 3.16 1.64
C PHE A 129 -2.83 3.02 0.47
N LEU A 130 -1.84 2.14 0.58
CA LEU A 130 -0.83 1.91 -0.45
C LEU A 130 -0.80 0.43 -0.84
N SER A 131 -0.71 0.14 -2.13
CA SER A 131 -0.47 -1.23 -2.57
C SER A 131 1.01 -1.54 -2.59
N ASP A 132 1.42 -2.66 -1.98
CA ASP A 132 2.78 -3.18 -2.15
C ASP A 132 3.10 -3.40 -3.64
N LEU A 133 2.08 -3.74 -4.44
CA LEU A 133 2.22 -3.98 -5.87
C LEU A 133 2.53 -2.72 -6.68
N THR A 134 2.38 -1.54 -6.09
CA THR A 134 2.76 -0.26 -6.70
C THR A 134 3.94 0.41 -6.00
N ASP A 135 4.26 0.04 -4.76
CA ASP A 135 5.38 0.61 -4.00
C ASP A 135 6.72 -0.09 -4.26
N TYR A 136 6.70 -1.40 -4.54
CA TYR A 136 7.91 -2.19 -4.80
C TYR A 136 8.13 -2.40 -6.30
N GLY A 137 9.30 -2.00 -6.79
CA GLY A 137 9.70 -2.23 -8.18
C GLY A 137 9.85 -3.71 -8.51
N THR A 138 10.30 -4.52 -7.55
CA THR A 138 10.28 -5.98 -7.67
C THR A 138 9.98 -6.65 -6.33
N MET A 139 9.04 -7.58 -6.37
CA MET A 139 8.68 -8.44 -5.24
C MET A 139 8.91 -9.89 -5.63
N ILE A 140 9.43 -10.73 -4.74
CA ILE A 140 9.58 -12.17 -5.00
C ILE A 140 9.16 -12.97 -3.77
N ASN A 141 8.20 -13.89 -3.96
CA ASN A 141 7.82 -14.83 -2.93
C ASN A 141 8.67 -16.10 -3.02
N GLY A 142 9.67 -16.21 -2.15
CA GLY A 142 10.58 -17.35 -2.05
C GLY A 142 12.04 -16.95 -2.27
N ALA A 143 12.88 -17.96 -2.42
CA ALA A 143 14.31 -17.76 -2.69
C ALA A 143 14.55 -17.29 -4.13
N PHE A 144 15.57 -16.47 -4.33
CA PHE A 144 15.93 -15.93 -5.64
C PHE A 144 17.44 -15.88 -5.86
N THR A 145 17.87 -16.06 -7.11
CA THR A 145 19.27 -15.93 -7.51
C THR A 145 19.41 -14.97 -8.69
N ILE A 146 20.27 -13.97 -8.53
CA ILE A 146 20.70 -13.04 -9.58
C ILE A 146 22.05 -13.52 -10.12
N SER A 147 22.04 -14.15 -11.29
CA SER A 147 23.25 -14.62 -11.99
C SER A 147 23.75 -13.67 -13.07
N ALA A 148 22.90 -12.76 -13.53
CA ALA A 148 23.24 -11.85 -14.61
C ALA A 148 24.13 -10.70 -14.10
N SER A 149 25.07 -10.27 -14.95
CA SER A 149 26.07 -9.23 -14.64
C SER A 149 25.78 -7.93 -15.41
N ASN A 150 26.29 -6.80 -14.91
CA ASN A 150 26.10 -5.45 -15.47
C ASN A 150 24.63 -5.02 -15.51
N ILE A 151 23.90 -5.23 -14.41
CA ILE A 151 22.49 -4.88 -14.30
C ILE A 151 22.30 -3.85 -13.22
N THR A 152 21.47 -2.84 -13.53
CA THR A 152 20.92 -1.92 -12.53
C THR A 152 19.43 -2.21 -12.37
N TYR A 153 19.01 -2.48 -11.14
CA TYR A 153 17.62 -2.66 -10.76
C TYR A 153 17.08 -1.40 -10.11
N PHE A 154 15.96 -0.89 -10.61
CA PHE A 154 15.34 0.32 -10.08
C PHE A 154 14.19 0.02 -9.11
N GLY A 155 13.98 0.93 -8.15
CA GLY A 155 12.89 0.87 -7.17
C GLY A 155 13.20 0.00 -5.95
N LYS A 156 12.25 -0.08 -5.02
CA LYS A 156 12.35 -0.91 -3.81
C LYS A 156 12.26 -2.40 -4.17
N TRP A 157 13.01 -3.23 -3.44
CA TRP A 157 13.00 -4.68 -3.60
C TRP A 157 12.54 -5.39 -2.34
N TRP A 158 11.68 -6.39 -2.51
CA TRP A 158 11.24 -7.23 -1.41
C TRP A 158 11.23 -8.71 -1.82
N ILE A 159 12.02 -9.51 -1.10
CA ILE A 159 12.15 -10.95 -1.31
C ILE A 159 11.80 -11.63 0.01
N THR A 160 10.87 -12.59 0.02
CA THR A 160 10.46 -13.26 1.26
C THR A 160 11.41 -14.38 1.69
N GLY A 161 12.25 -14.89 0.79
CA GLY A 161 13.24 -15.93 1.07
C GLY A 161 14.69 -15.44 0.99
N ASN A 162 15.60 -16.38 0.74
CA ASN A 162 17.03 -16.09 0.54
C ASN A 162 17.27 -15.35 -0.78
N LEU A 163 18.20 -14.39 -0.78
CA LEU A 163 18.72 -13.77 -1.99
C LEU A 163 20.18 -14.17 -2.20
N SER A 164 20.48 -14.75 -3.37
CA SER A 164 21.85 -15.01 -3.82
C SER A 164 22.21 -14.12 -5.01
N ILE A 165 23.32 -13.41 -4.95
CA ILE A 165 23.82 -12.54 -6.01
C ILE A 165 25.18 -13.08 -6.46
N THR A 166 25.20 -13.76 -7.60
CA THR A 166 26.41 -14.36 -8.18
C THR A 166 26.92 -13.56 -9.38
N GLY A 167 26.06 -12.76 -10.02
CA GLY A 167 26.44 -11.83 -11.09
C GLY A 167 27.28 -10.65 -10.58
N SER A 168 28.20 -10.17 -11.41
CA SER A 168 29.07 -9.02 -11.10
C SER A 168 28.49 -7.70 -11.62
N ASN A 169 28.90 -6.57 -11.05
CA ASN A 169 28.39 -5.23 -11.41
C ASN A 169 26.86 -5.15 -11.30
N VAL A 170 26.30 -5.65 -10.19
CA VAL A 170 24.87 -5.60 -9.90
C VAL A 170 24.61 -4.41 -8.98
N ARG A 171 23.73 -3.50 -9.40
CA ARG A 171 23.38 -2.30 -8.63
C ARG A 171 21.88 -2.26 -8.34
N PHE A 172 21.50 -2.06 -7.09
CA PHE A 172 20.12 -1.72 -6.71
C PHE A 172 20.04 -0.21 -6.52
N ALA A 173 19.34 0.48 -7.42
CA ALA A 173 19.26 1.93 -7.48
C ALA A 173 17.80 2.39 -7.33
N GLY A 174 17.39 2.85 -6.15
CA GLY A 174 16.07 3.47 -5.98
C GLY A 174 15.23 2.97 -4.81
N GLY A 175 15.85 2.50 -3.74
CA GLY A 175 15.15 2.19 -2.50
C GLY A 175 15.80 1.07 -1.69
N PRO A 176 15.19 0.71 -0.55
CA PRO A 176 15.68 -0.38 0.27
C PRO A 176 15.60 -1.74 -0.44
N LEU A 177 16.54 -2.61 -0.07
CA LEU A 177 16.55 -4.03 -0.39
C LEU A 177 16.13 -4.82 0.85
N ILE A 178 14.98 -5.49 0.78
CA ILE A 178 14.40 -6.26 1.89
C ILE A 178 14.45 -7.76 1.56
N VAL A 179 15.06 -8.55 2.44
CA VAL A 179 15.31 -9.99 2.26
C VAL A 179 14.85 -10.78 3.49
N GLY A 180 13.82 -11.60 3.36
CA GLY A 180 13.26 -12.41 4.46
C GLY A 180 14.13 -13.58 4.91
N GLY A 181 15.27 -13.82 4.26
CA GLY A 181 16.23 -14.85 4.61
C GLY A 181 17.68 -14.36 4.58
N ASN A 182 18.58 -15.24 4.14
CA ASN A 182 20.00 -14.93 3.98
C ASN A 182 20.24 -14.08 2.73
N LEU A 183 21.15 -13.11 2.83
CA LEU A 183 21.69 -12.35 1.70
C LEU A 183 23.10 -12.85 1.40
N SER A 184 23.29 -13.53 0.27
CA SER A 184 24.58 -14.11 -0.12
C SER A 184 25.11 -13.43 -1.38
N VAL A 185 26.27 -12.78 -1.27
CA VAL A 185 26.88 -12.03 -2.37
C VAL A 185 28.24 -12.61 -2.71
N THR A 186 28.34 -13.26 -3.86
CA THR A 186 29.60 -13.79 -4.41
C THR A 186 30.05 -13.06 -5.68
N GLY A 187 29.15 -12.32 -6.32
CA GLY A 187 29.47 -11.43 -7.43
C GLY A 187 30.37 -10.28 -7.01
N SER A 188 31.21 -9.81 -7.92
CA SER A 188 32.08 -8.65 -7.70
C SER A 188 31.33 -7.33 -7.96
N ASN A 189 31.69 -6.26 -7.25
CA ASN A 189 31.12 -4.91 -7.44
C ASN A 189 29.58 -4.89 -7.36
N VAL A 190 29.03 -5.50 -6.30
CA VAL A 190 27.60 -5.44 -5.98
C VAL A 190 27.33 -4.26 -5.07
N ALA A 191 26.39 -3.40 -5.45
CA ALA A 191 26.07 -2.18 -4.72
C ALA A 191 24.56 -2.03 -4.47
N VAL A 192 24.20 -1.50 -3.30
CA VAL A 192 22.84 -1.14 -2.91
C VAL A 192 22.82 0.35 -2.56
N ASP A 193 22.12 1.14 -3.36
CA ASP A 193 21.91 2.58 -3.11
C ASP A 193 20.69 2.80 -2.21
N GLY A 194 20.75 2.26 -1.00
CA GLY A 194 19.68 2.36 -0.01
C GLY A 194 19.95 1.49 1.21
N ASP A 195 18.97 1.42 2.09
CA ASP A 195 19.02 0.56 3.28
C ASP A 195 18.86 -0.92 2.89
N VAL A 196 19.46 -1.81 3.67
CA VAL A 196 19.34 -3.26 3.49
C VAL A 196 18.70 -3.84 4.75
N TYR A 197 17.61 -4.57 4.57
CA TYR A 197 16.92 -5.29 5.64
C TYR A 197 17.03 -6.78 5.37
N TYR A 198 17.48 -7.56 6.36
CA TYR A 198 17.58 -9.01 6.23
C TYR A 198 17.21 -9.73 7.52
N ALA A 199 16.64 -10.93 7.44
CA ALA A 199 16.31 -11.75 8.62
C ALA A 199 17.41 -12.75 9.00
N GLY A 200 18.19 -13.19 8.01
CA GLY A 200 19.19 -14.24 8.16
C GLY A 200 20.61 -13.70 8.37
N SER A 201 21.58 -14.34 7.72
CA SER A 201 22.95 -13.85 7.65
C SER A 201 23.22 -13.10 6.34
N VAL A 202 24.17 -12.17 6.39
CA VAL A 202 24.80 -11.59 5.20
C VAL A 202 26.14 -12.29 5.00
N SER A 203 26.38 -12.81 3.81
CA SER A 203 27.69 -13.31 3.37
C SER A 203 28.17 -12.54 2.14
N GLY A 204 29.47 -12.33 2.05
CA GLY A 204 30.07 -11.38 1.11
C GLY A 204 30.12 -9.96 1.67
N SER A 205 30.44 -8.99 0.82
CA SER A 205 30.55 -7.57 1.20
C SER A 205 30.00 -6.68 0.10
N PRO A 206 28.68 -6.66 -0.12
CA PRO A 206 28.08 -5.67 -1.02
C PRO A 206 28.35 -4.26 -0.47
N ALA A 207 28.59 -3.31 -1.37
CA ALA A 207 28.67 -1.90 -0.99
C ALA A 207 27.26 -1.39 -0.71
N VAL A 208 26.98 -0.98 0.53
CA VAL A 208 25.68 -0.45 0.94
C VAL A 208 25.82 1.04 1.19
N ASN A 209 25.19 1.88 0.36
CA ASN A 209 25.19 3.34 0.47
C ASN A 209 24.06 3.85 1.39
N GLY A 210 23.69 3.04 2.39
CA GLY A 210 22.68 3.28 3.41
C GLY A 210 23.05 2.52 4.68
N THR A 211 22.05 2.04 5.43
CA THR A 211 22.27 1.23 6.65
C THR A 211 21.79 -0.20 6.46
N SER A 212 22.57 -1.15 6.97
CA SER A 212 22.20 -2.56 7.02
C SER A 212 21.56 -2.92 8.37
N TYR A 213 20.35 -3.47 8.34
CA TYR A 213 19.58 -3.89 9.49
C TYR A 213 19.32 -5.39 9.43
N ASN A 214 19.74 -6.12 10.48
CA ASN A 214 19.31 -7.50 10.70
C ASN A 214 17.90 -7.52 11.32
N PHE A 215 16.94 -7.07 10.54
CA PHE A 215 15.54 -6.94 10.91
C PHE A 215 14.70 -7.17 9.66
N TYR A 216 13.74 -8.07 9.75
CA TYR A 216 12.69 -8.25 8.76
C TYR A 216 11.35 -8.02 9.46
N PRO A 217 10.53 -7.04 9.03
CA PRO A 217 9.28 -6.75 9.70
C PRO A 217 8.34 -7.95 9.62
N SER A 218 7.83 -8.39 10.78
CA SER A 218 6.98 -9.59 10.89
C SER A 218 5.61 -9.44 10.22
N ASP A 219 5.20 -8.21 9.94
CA ASP A 219 3.95 -7.81 9.29
C ASP A 219 4.05 -7.72 7.76
N MET A 220 5.25 -7.91 7.18
CA MET A 220 5.44 -8.02 5.74
C MET A 220 4.92 -9.36 5.20
N VAL A 221 3.60 -9.41 4.97
CA VAL A 221 2.88 -10.58 4.40
C VAL A 221 2.81 -10.47 2.88
N TYR A 222 3.32 -11.43 2.12
CA TYR A 222 3.27 -11.33 0.67
C TYR A 222 1.82 -11.17 0.14
N PRO A 223 1.55 -10.24 -0.80
CA PRO A 223 0.20 -10.02 -1.32
C PRO A 223 -0.38 -11.31 -1.92
N ALA A 224 -1.53 -11.72 -1.40
CA ALA A 224 -2.30 -12.83 -1.93
C ALA A 224 -3.45 -12.32 -2.80
N LEU A 225 -3.56 -12.85 -4.01
CA LEU A 225 -4.67 -12.52 -4.89
C LEU A 225 -5.95 -13.25 -4.47
N LYS A 226 -7.02 -12.48 -4.27
CA LYS A 226 -8.36 -13.00 -4.02
C LYS A 226 -9.14 -13.05 -5.33
N GLU A 227 -9.23 -14.22 -5.96
CA GLU A 227 -10.02 -14.38 -7.19
C GLU A 227 -11.50 -14.00 -7.00
N ASP A 228 -12.06 -14.34 -5.83
CA ASP A 228 -13.44 -14.04 -5.50
C ASP A 228 -13.71 -12.53 -5.48
N TYR A 229 -12.71 -11.71 -5.10
CA TYR A 229 -12.82 -10.26 -5.21
C TYR A 229 -13.04 -9.82 -6.65
N TYR A 230 -12.24 -10.31 -7.61
CA TYR A 230 -12.39 -9.95 -9.02
C TYR A 230 -13.66 -10.53 -9.65
N LYS A 231 -14.13 -11.70 -9.19
CA LYS A 231 -15.41 -12.30 -9.62
C LYS A 231 -16.64 -11.49 -9.21
N VAL A 232 -16.53 -10.68 -8.15
CA VAL A 232 -17.63 -9.84 -7.66
C VAL A 232 -17.52 -8.40 -8.16
N ASN A 233 -16.30 -7.87 -8.27
CA ASN A 233 -16.05 -6.43 -8.51
C ASN A 233 -15.64 -6.09 -9.95
N TYR A 234 -15.81 -7.01 -10.91
CA TYR A 234 -15.50 -6.70 -12.31
C TYR A 234 -16.49 -5.69 -12.90
N ALA A 235 -15.98 -4.81 -13.75
CA ALA A 235 -16.79 -3.95 -14.60
C ALA A 235 -17.09 -4.61 -15.97
N TYR A 236 -16.21 -5.51 -16.43
CA TYR A 236 -16.42 -6.28 -17.66
C TYR A 236 -15.87 -7.69 -17.54
N LYS A 237 -16.60 -8.67 -18.09
CA LYS A 237 -16.22 -10.09 -18.02
C LYS A 237 -16.03 -10.70 -19.39
N ILE A 238 -15.01 -11.53 -19.52
CA ILE A 238 -14.63 -12.26 -20.72
C ILE A 238 -14.54 -13.75 -20.38
N THR A 239 -15.25 -14.57 -21.16
CA THR A 239 -15.39 -16.02 -20.94
C THR A 239 -14.85 -16.87 -22.09
N SER A 240 -14.17 -16.25 -23.06
CA SER A 240 -13.41 -16.94 -24.10
C SER A 240 -12.03 -16.31 -24.29
N ASP A 241 -11.07 -17.05 -24.84
CA ASP A 241 -9.75 -16.49 -25.11
C ASP A 241 -9.87 -15.34 -26.11
N ARG A 242 -9.28 -14.19 -25.75
CA ARG A 242 -9.42 -12.94 -26.51
C ARG A 242 -8.15 -12.10 -26.44
N THR A 243 -8.03 -11.23 -27.44
CA THR A 243 -7.05 -10.15 -27.42
C THR A 243 -7.76 -8.82 -27.19
N LEU A 244 -7.27 -8.06 -26.21
CA LEU A 244 -7.74 -6.73 -25.86
C LEU A 244 -6.76 -5.69 -26.40
N ARG A 245 -7.29 -4.76 -27.18
CA ARG A 245 -6.55 -3.60 -27.65
C ARG A 245 -7.04 -2.37 -26.91
N PHE A 246 -6.18 -1.74 -26.12
CA PHE A 246 -6.47 -0.45 -25.51
C PHE A 246 -6.27 0.65 -26.56
N ASN A 247 -7.32 1.43 -26.75
CA ASN A 247 -7.33 2.56 -27.67
C ASN A 247 -7.36 3.83 -26.83
N ALA A 248 -6.35 4.68 -26.98
CA ALA A 248 -6.30 6.00 -26.35
C ALA A 248 -6.37 7.16 -27.36
N TYR A 249 -6.14 6.88 -28.64
CA TYR A 249 -6.03 7.88 -29.71
C TYR A 249 -7.31 7.91 -30.58
N PRO A 250 -7.77 9.09 -31.04
CA PRO A 250 -7.27 10.43 -30.69
C PRO A 250 -7.78 10.96 -29.33
N SER A 251 -8.82 10.37 -28.75
CA SER A 251 -9.33 10.82 -27.44
C SER A 251 -10.31 9.85 -26.75
N SER A 252 -10.47 8.62 -27.24
CA SER A 252 -11.33 7.65 -26.59
C SER A 252 -10.56 6.94 -25.49
N GLY A 253 -11.10 6.88 -24.26
CA GLY A 253 -10.63 5.94 -23.23
C GLY A 253 -11.40 4.64 -23.38
N THR A 254 -10.99 3.76 -24.31
CA THR A 254 -11.71 2.51 -24.58
C THR A 254 -10.76 1.32 -24.72
N PHE A 255 -11.32 0.12 -24.68
CA PHE A 255 -10.66 -1.06 -25.25
C PHE A 255 -11.58 -1.77 -26.23
N SER A 256 -11.00 -2.43 -27.21
CA SER A 256 -11.72 -3.25 -28.19
C SER A 256 -11.31 -4.71 -28.07
N ILE A 257 -12.27 -5.60 -28.35
CA ILE A 257 -11.99 -7.03 -28.48
C ILE A 257 -11.62 -7.31 -29.94
N VAL A 258 -10.34 -7.64 -30.17
CA VAL A 258 -9.80 -7.86 -31.52
C VAL A 258 -10.54 -9.00 -32.22
N GLY A 259 -10.86 -8.79 -33.50
CA GLY A 259 -11.66 -9.74 -34.29
C GLY A 259 -13.17 -9.58 -34.11
N THR A 260 -13.62 -8.57 -33.35
CA THR A 260 -15.03 -8.23 -33.16
C THR A 260 -15.27 -6.73 -33.36
N THR A 261 -16.53 -6.31 -33.39
CA THR A 261 -16.92 -4.89 -33.38
C THR A 261 -17.07 -4.32 -31.96
N ILE A 262 -16.87 -5.14 -30.93
CA ILE A 262 -17.09 -4.74 -29.53
C ILE A 262 -16.00 -3.77 -29.09
N THR A 263 -16.43 -2.58 -28.66
CA THR A 263 -15.60 -1.56 -28.02
C THR A 263 -16.28 -1.10 -26.75
N VAL A 264 -15.52 -1.05 -25.66
CA VAL A 264 -16.03 -0.78 -24.31
C VAL A 264 -15.32 0.46 -23.75
N PRO A 265 -16.05 1.47 -23.26
CA PRO A 265 -15.45 2.62 -22.60
C PRO A 265 -14.87 2.23 -21.24
N LEU A 266 -13.70 2.79 -20.94
CA LEU A 266 -13.09 2.73 -19.62
C LEU A 266 -13.81 3.70 -18.70
N LEU A 267 -14.05 3.28 -17.45
CA LEU A 267 -14.71 4.09 -16.44
C LEU A 267 -13.72 5.09 -15.83
N ASP A 268 -14.17 6.32 -15.60
CA ASP A 268 -13.34 7.37 -14.98
C ASP A 268 -12.90 7.00 -13.54
N SER A 269 -13.74 6.26 -12.81
CA SER A 269 -13.41 5.73 -11.49
C SER A 269 -12.33 4.63 -11.52
N GLY A 270 -12.05 4.07 -12.69
CA GLY A 270 -11.21 2.91 -12.90
C GLY A 270 -12.02 1.66 -13.23
N MET A 271 -11.41 0.72 -13.94
CA MET A 271 -12.08 -0.46 -14.47
C MET A 271 -11.37 -1.76 -14.13
N ILE A 272 -12.11 -2.76 -13.65
CA ILE A 272 -11.64 -4.15 -13.52
C ILE A 272 -12.21 -4.98 -14.67
N ILE A 273 -11.34 -5.59 -15.47
CA ILE A 273 -11.68 -6.52 -16.55
C ILE A 273 -11.32 -7.92 -16.09
N LEU A 274 -12.31 -8.81 -16.01
CA LEU A 274 -12.13 -10.19 -15.59
C LEU A 274 -12.12 -11.14 -16.79
N GLY A 275 -11.04 -11.87 -16.99
CA GLY A 275 -10.99 -13.08 -17.80
C GLY A 275 -11.29 -14.31 -16.95
N GLU A 276 -12.53 -14.79 -16.99
CA GLU A 276 -12.94 -15.96 -16.21
C GLU A 276 -12.58 -17.26 -16.94
N ASN A 277 -11.57 -17.98 -16.43
CA ASN A 277 -11.09 -19.24 -16.99
C ASN A 277 -10.66 -19.15 -18.47
N VAL A 278 -9.95 -18.07 -18.82
CA VAL A 278 -9.49 -17.78 -20.19
C VAL A 278 -8.03 -17.35 -20.22
N ASN A 279 -7.43 -17.36 -21.41
CA ASN A 279 -6.19 -16.67 -21.69
C ASN A 279 -6.48 -15.35 -22.39
N LEU A 280 -5.83 -14.29 -21.95
CA LEU A 280 -5.97 -12.97 -22.55
C LEU A 280 -4.66 -12.52 -23.17
N SER A 281 -4.74 -11.80 -24.28
CA SER A 281 -3.62 -11.01 -24.79
C SER A 281 -3.96 -9.53 -24.68
N VAL A 282 -3.02 -8.68 -24.30
CA VAL A 282 -3.24 -7.24 -24.07
C VAL A 282 -2.15 -6.40 -24.72
N TYR A 283 -2.55 -5.31 -25.38
CA TYR A 283 -1.63 -4.32 -25.95
C TYR A 283 -2.36 -2.99 -26.22
N GLY A 284 -1.62 -1.97 -26.63
CA GLY A 284 -2.13 -0.66 -26.98
C GLY A 284 -1.78 0.42 -25.95
N ALA A 285 -2.49 1.55 -26.03
CA ALA A 285 -2.28 2.69 -25.15
C ALA A 285 -3.45 2.81 -24.17
N VAL A 286 -3.15 2.80 -22.87
CA VAL A 286 -4.14 2.86 -21.79
C VAL A 286 -4.41 4.32 -21.42
N ARG A 287 -5.68 4.74 -21.45
CA ARG A 287 -6.16 6.04 -20.95
C ARG A 287 -7.20 5.80 -19.86
N GLY A 288 -6.84 6.08 -18.61
CA GLY A 288 -7.59 5.71 -17.41
C GLY A 288 -6.83 4.67 -16.56
N ARG A 289 -7.47 4.19 -15.49
CA ARG A 289 -6.91 3.20 -14.57
C ARG A 289 -7.57 1.84 -14.80
N VAL A 290 -6.80 0.81 -15.14
CA VAL A 290 -7.36 -0.48 -15.54
C VAL A 290 -6.66 -1.64 -14.83
N THR A 291 -7.43 -2.62 -14.37
CA THR A 291 -6.89 -3.90 -13.90
C THR A 291 -7.47 -5.03 -14.75
N VAL A 292 -6.61 -5.77 -15.44
CA VAL A 292 -6.96 -7.00 -16.15
C VAL A 292 -6.58 -8.16 -15.27
N ALA A 293 -7.58 -8.87 -14.74
CA ALA A 293 -7.40 -10.04 -13.90
C ALA A 293 -7.92 -11.28 -14.61
N THR A 294 -7.24 -12.40 -14.45
CA THR A 294 -7.73 -13.70 -14.93
C THR A 294 -7.88 -14.68 -13.78
N THR A 295 -8.85 -15.58 -13.89
CA THR A 295 -8.98 -16.76 -13.03
C THR A 295 -8.75 -18.02 -13.85
N ASN A 296 -8.48 -19.13 -13.19
CA ASN A 296 -8.35 -20.42 -13.85
C ASN A 296 -9.02 -21.53 -13.04
N THR A 297 -9.77 -22.38 -13.74
CA THR A 297 -10.24 -23.67 -13.21
C THR A 297 -9.46 -24.84 -13.82
N SER A 298 -8.50 -24.56 -14.71
CA SER A 298 -7.59 -25.54 -15.31
C SER A 298 -6.17 -24.98 -15.46
N ALA A 299 -5.18 -25.88 -15.60
CA ALA A 299 -3.78 -25.51 -15.72
C ALA A 299 -3.39 -24.88 -17.08
N SER A 300 -4.30 -24.82 -18.07
CA SER A 300 -4.03 -24.21 -19.39
C SER A 300 -4.67 -22.83 -19.58
N LYS A 301 -5.41 -22.35 -18.56
CA LYS A 301 -6.12 -21.07 -18.56
C LYS A 301 -5.57 -20.12 -17.50
N GLY A 302 -5.91 -18.84 -17.56
CA GLY A 302 -5.47 -17.83 -16.59
C GLY A 302 -4.14 -17.16 -16.92
N ALA A 303 -3.66 -17.29 -18.16
CA ALA A 303 -2.47 -16.59 -18.62
C ALA A 303 -2.81 -15.23 -19.24
N ILE A 304 -1.93 -14.26 -19.06
CA ILE A 304 -1.98 -12.96 -19.74
C ILE A 304 -0.71 -12.79 -20.59
N THR A 305 -0.88 -12.62 -21.90
CA THR A 305 0.19 -12.27 -22.82
C THR A 305 0.18 -10.76 -23.08
N VAL A 306 1.33 -10.11 -22.99
CA VAL A 306 1.50 -8.69 -23.30
C VAL A 306 2.22 -8.56 -24.64
N GLY A 307 1.57 -7.94 -25.61
CA GLY A 307 2.05 -7.85 -26.98
C GLY A 307 1.65 -9.03 -27.86
N LEU A 308 2.16 -9.05 -29.10
CA LEU A 308 1.80 -9.98 -30.16
C LEU A 308 3.05 -10.42 -30.95
N SER A 309 3.06 -11.66 -31.43
CA SER A 309 4.18 -12.19 -32.20
C SER A 309 4.24 -11.70 -33.65
N ASN A 310 3.14 -11.18 -34.18
CA ASN A 310 2.98 -10.84 -35.59
C ASN A 310 2.73 -9.35 -35.87
N ALA A 311 2.60 -8.53 -34.83
CA ALA A 311 2.30 -7.10 -34.95
C ALA A 311 3.10 -6.30 -33.92
N ASP A 312 3.37 -5.04 -34.25
CA ASP A 312 3.88 -4.07 -33.28
C ASP A 312 2.76 -3.79 -32.26
N ALA A 313 3.02 -4.14 -31.01
CA ALA A 313 2.00 -4.34 -29.99
C ALA A 313 2.51 -4.00 -28.59
N ASP A 314 3.08 -2.81 -28.46
CA ASP A 314 3.46 -2.26 -27.16
C ASP A 314 2.25 -2.09 -26.23
N LEU A 315 2.48 -2.19 -24.92
CA LEU A 315 1.54 -1.80 -23.88
C LEU A 315 2.11 -0.57 -23.16
N VAL A 316 1.48 0.58 -23.35
CA VAL A 316 1.97 1.88 -22.87
C VAL A 316 0.83 2.72 -22.31
N TYR A 317 1.16 3.84 -21.68
CA TYR A 317 0.16 4.79 -21.19
C TYR A 317 -0.07 5.91 -22.19
N TYR A 318 -1.26 6.49 -22.16
CA TYR A 318 -1.58 7.70 -22.91
C TYR A 318 -0.92 8.92 -22.27
N ASN A 319 -0.43 9.84 -23.10
CA ASN A 319 0.05 11.14 -22.67
C ASN A 319 -0.96 12.22 -23.09
N PRO A 320 -1.77 12.76 -22.17
CA PRO A 320 -2.77 13.77 -22.50
C PRO A 320 -2.16 15.12 -22.90
N LEU A 321 -0.90 15.41 -22.54
CA LEU A 321 -0.25 16.67 -22.91
C LEU A 321 0.20 16.69 -24.37
N THR A 322 0.68 15.55 -24.88
CA THR A 322 1.20 15.46 -26.25
C THR A 322 0.23 14.77 -27.22
N GLY A 323 -0.83 14.14 -26.70
CA GLY A 323 -1.71 13.26 -27.47
C GLY A 323 -1.07 11.93 -27.88
N GLY A 324 0.17 11.67 -27.45
CA GLY A 324 0.95 10.47 -27.76
C GLY A 324 0.93 9.43 -26.63
N THR A 325 2.03 8.70 -26.50
CA THR A 325 2.23 7.69 -25.46
C THR A 325 3.34 8.08 -24.49
N THR A 326 3.34 7.45 -23.32
CA THR A 326 4.36 7.59 -22.28
C THR A 326 4.55 6.26 -21.56
N THR A 327 5.70 6.09 -20.93
CA THR A 327 6.05 4.90 -20.13
C THR A 327 5.90 5.12 -18.63
N SER A 328 5.28 6.24 -18.23
CA SER A 328 5.07 6.59 -16.83
C SER A 328 3.62 7.00 -16.53
N ALA A 329 3.10 6.52 -15.39
CA ALA A 329 1.75 6.75 -14.91
C ALA A 329 1.48 8.17 -14.38
N LEU A 330 2.41 9.11 -14.58
CA LEU A 330 2.36 10.51 -14.12
C LEU A 330 1.01 11.21 -14.36
N TYR A 331 0.31 10.88 -15.45
CA TYR A 331 -0.95 11.53 -15.85
C TYR A 331 -2.21 10.78 -15.42
N GLY A 332 -2.14 9.94 -14.40
CA GLY A 332 -3.31 9.19 -13.90
C GLY A 332 -3.69 7.97 -14.75
N ASN A 333 -2.86 7.61 -15.73
CA ASN A 333 -3.08 6.45 -16.60
C ASN A 333 -2.24 5.29 -16.08
N SER A 334 -2.87 4.16 -15.75
CA SER A 334 -2.17 3.01 -15.17
C SER A 334 -2.86 1.71 -15.52
N ILE A 335 -2.07 0.62 -15.54
CA ILE A 335 -2.60 -0.72 -15.76
C ILE A 335 -1.98 -1.76 -14.82
N ALA A 336 -2.79 -2.67 -14.32
CA ALA A 336 -2.34 -3.90 -13.66
C ALA A 336 -2.78 -5.13 -14.43
N LEU A 337 -1.86 -6.09 -14.56
CA LEU A 337 -2.08 -7.41 -15.14
C LEU A 337 -1.90 -8.45 -14.06
N ILE A 338 -3.01 -9.11 -13.74
CA ILE A 338 -3.17 -9.98 -12.60
C ILE A 338 -3.49 -11.39 -13.11
N ALA A 339 -2.45 -12.18 -13.38
CA ALA A 339 -2.59 -13.48 -14.02
C ALA A 339 -2.60 -14.62 -13.00
N SER A 340 -3.55 -15.55 -13.14
CA SER A 340 -3.64 -16.71 -12.25
C SER A 340 -2.68 -17.85 -12.63
N ASN A 341 -2.19 -17.87 -13.87
CA ASN A 341 -1.40 -18.98 -14.41
C ASN A 341 -0.18 -18.56 -15.25
N GLY A 342 0.13 -17.27 -15.36
CA GLY A 342 1.34 -16.85 -16.09
C GLY A 342 1.23 -15.47 -16.71
N ILE A 343 2.34 -14.76 -16.76
CA ILE A 343 2.50 -13.58 -17.62
C ILE A 343 3.57 -13.89 -18.66
N ALA A 344 3.30 -13.54 -19.92
CA ALA A 344 4.25 -13.65 -21.02
C ALA A 344 4.38 -12.32 -21.75
N PHE A 345 5.60 -11.83 -21.95
CA PHE A 345 5.91 -10.74 -22.85
C PHE A 345 6.16 -11.31 -24.25
N GLN A 346 5.43 -10.86 -25.26
CA GLN A 346 5.53 -11.37 -26.62
C GLN A 346 5.78 -10.22 -27.60
N GLY A 347 7.02 -10.08 -28.03
CA GLY A 347 7.40 -9.15 -29.08
C GLY A 347 7.14 -9.71 -30.46
N LYS A 348 7.08 -8.81 -31.45
CA LYS A 348 6.94 -9.16 -32.86
C LYS A 348 8.19 -9.88 -33.35
N THR A 349 8.03 -11.11 -33.80
CA THR A 349 9.12 -11.94 -34.35
C THR A 349 9.13 -11.98 -35.88
N THR A 350 8.03 -11.59 -36.53
CA THR A 350 7.92 -11.52 -37.99
C THR A 350 8.69 -10.34 -38.57
N ASN A 351 9.32 -10.51 -39.73
CA ASN A 351 10.18 -9.50 -40.37
C ASN A 351 9.36 -8.25 -40.85
N PRO A 352 9.74 -7.01 -40.49
CA PRO A 352 10.78 -6.66 -39.53
C PRO A 352 10.31 -6.90 -38.09
N ALA A 353 11.15 -7.62 -37.33
CA ALA A 353 10.93 -7.81 -35.90
C ALA A 353 10.96 -6.46 -35.17
N ALA A 354 10.28 -6.36 -34.04
CA ALA A 354 10.16 -5.12 -33.28
C ALA A 354 10.63 -5.30 -31.83
N ASP A 355 11.02 -4.18 -31.22
CA ASP A 355 11.19 -4.11 -29.77
C ASP A 355 9.81 -4.27 -29.12
N LEU A 356 9.80 -4.54 -27.81
CA LEU A 356 8.57 -4.55 -27.03
C LEU A 356 8.72 -3.64 -25.82
N THR A 357 7.79 -2.72 -25.66
CA THR A 357 7.61 -1.88 -24.47
C THR A 357 6.35 -2.33 -23.72
N ALA A 358 6.51 -2.64 -22.44
CA ALA A 358 5.42 -3.06 -21.57
C ALA A 358 5.40 -2.23 -20.28
N CYS A 359 4.30 -1.50 -20.06
CA CYS A 359 4.08 -0.68 -18.87
C CYS A 359 2.99 -1.30 -17.99
N GLY A 360 3.19 -1.33 -16.68
CA GLY A 360 2.17 -1.76 -15.73
C GLY A 360 2.67 -2.42 -14.46
N VAL A 361 1.71 -2.86 -13.67
CA VAL A 361 1.90 -3.79 -12.54
C VAL A 361 1.74 -5.21 -13.07
N PHE A 362 2.77 -6.05 -12.96
CA PHE A 362 2.75 -7.43 -13.47
C PHE A 362 2.76 -8.44 -12.32
N PHE A 363 1.59 -8.99 -11.98
CA PHE A 363 1.47 -10.01 -10.94
C PHE A 363 1.15 -11.38 -11.54
N ASN A 364 2.15 -12.27 -11.51
CA ASN A 364 2.07 -13.65 -11.97
C ASN A 364 1.93 -14.62 -10.78
N ARG A 365 0.78 -15.30 -10.65
CA ARG A 365 0.56 -16.38 -9.68
C ARG A 365 1.01 -17.75 -10.15
N GLY A 366 1.21 -17.94 -11.46
CA GLY A 366 1.66 -19.20 -12.03
C GLY A 366 2.95 -19.66 -11.37
N SER A 367 3.29 -20.94 -11.40
CA SER A 367 4.48 -21.47 -10.71
C SER A 367 5.78 -20.97 -11.33
N GLY A 368 5.81 -20.77 -12.65
CA GLY A 368 6.99 -20.31 -13.39
C GLY A 368 7.28 -18.81 -13.26
N ASN A 369 8.42 -18.41 -13.82
CA ASN A 369 8.80 -17.00 -14.03
C ASN A 369 7.88 -16.34 -15.06
N ILE A 370 7.96 -15.02 -15.17
CA ILE A 370 7.39 -14.31 -16.33
C ILE A 370 8.22 -14.69 -17.55
N SER A 371 7.61 -15.14 -18.63
CA SER A 371 8.34 -15.45 -19.87
C SER A 371 8.42 -14.22 -20.76
N ALA A 372 9.44 -14.15 -21.60
CA ALA A 372 9.59 -13.07 -22.57
C ALA A 372 10.18 -13.59 -23.88
N THR A 373 9.39 -13.54 -24.96
CA THR A 373 9.80 -14.02 -26.29
C THR A 373 9.84 -12.89 -27.30
N GLY A 374 10.92 -12.81 -28.08
CA GLY A 374 11.11 -11.74 -29.08
C GLY A 374 12.19 -12.07 -30.11
N GLY A 375 12.53 -11.11 -30.96
CA GLY A 375 13.59 -11.25 -31.96
C GLY A 375 15.00 -11.04 -31.38
N SER A 376 15.98 -11.82 -31.84
CA SER A 376 17.40 -11.83 -31.36
C SER A 376 18.07 -10.45 -31.31
N SER A 377 17.77 -9.58 -32.27
CA SER A 377 18.33 -8.22 -32.36
C SER A 377 17.48 -7.15 -31.66
N LYS A 378 16.37 -7.55 -31.03
CA LYS A 378 15.37 -6.66 -30.45
C LYS A 378 15.48 -6.60 -28.95
N LYS A 379 14.90 -5.53 -28.40
CA LYS A 379 14.97 -5.16 -27.00
C LYS A 379 13.62 -5.31 -26.31
N LEU A 380 13.67 -5.67 -25.03
CA LEU A 380 12.53 -5.62 -24.12
C LEU A 380 12.70 -4.44 -23.15
N TYR A 381 11.68 -3.60 -23.08
CA TYR A 381 11.58 -2.53 -22.08
C TYR A 381 10.36 -2.78 -21.20
N VAL A 382 10.59 -2.99 -19.90
CA VAL A 382 9.53 -3.14 -18.90
C VAL A 382 9.57 -1.95 -17.95
N TYR A 383 8.46 -1.22 -17.86
CA TYR A 383 8.27 -0.09 -16.95
C TYR A 383 7.16 -0.41 -15.94
N GLY A 384 7.47 -0.31 -14.65
CA GLY A 384 6.50 -0.56 -13.57
C GLY A 384 7.01 -1.61 -12.59
N THR A 385 6.12 -2.48 -12.12
CA THR A 385 6.39 -3.39 -11.01
C THR A 385 6.16 -4.84 -11.42
N ARG A 386 6.84 -5.78 -10.78
CA ARG A 386 6.64 -7.21 -11.03
C ARG A 386 6.87 -8.05 -9.80
N ASN A 387 6.15 -9.16 -9.73
CA ASN A 387 6.19 -10.08 -8.60
C ASN A 387 7.08 -11.33 -8.85
N LYS A 388 7.75 -11.38 -10.00
CA LYS A 388 8.59 -12.49 -10.45
C LYS A 388 9.68 -12.01 -11.41
N PRO A 389 10.79 -12.77 -11.53
CA PRO A 389 11.80 -12.50 -12.55
C PRO A 389 11.27 -12.80 -13.96
N VAL A 390 11.97 -12.27 -14.96
CA VAL A 390 11.66 -12.48 -16.39
C VAL A 390 12.68 -13.43 -17.00
N THR A 391 12.21 -14.56 -17.53
CA THR A 391 13.01 -15.49 -18.33
C THR A 391 12.95 -15.06 -19.80
N LEU A 392 14.10 -14.70 -20.37
CA LEU A 392 14.22 -14.20 -21.73
C LEU A 392 14.50 -15.34 -22.73
N SER A 393 13.72 -15.39 -23.80
CA SER A 393 13.93 -16.22 -24.99
C SER A 393 13.86 -15.35 -26.24
N GLY A 394 15.00 -14.81 -26.65
CA GLY A 394 15.14 -14.13 -27.95
C GLY A 394 15.37 -12.62 -27.88
N PHE A 395 15.07 -11.87 -26.81
CA PHE A 395 15.46 -10.45 -26.75
C PHE A 395 16.96 -10.27 -26.43
N GLY A 396 17.80 -10.40 -27.46
CA GLY A 396 19.26 -10.34 -27.37
C GLY A 396 19.87 -8.95 -27.59
N GLY A 397 19.07 -7.96 -28.02
CA GLY A 397 19.54 -6.60 -28.30
C GLY A 397 19.80 -5.74 -27.05
N GLY A 398 19.53 -6.26 -25.86
CA GLY A 398 19.58 -5.55 -24.58
C GLY A 398 18.19 -5.39 -23.96
N ASN A 399 18.11 -5.35 -22.63
CA ASN A 399 16.85 -5.33 -21.89
C ASN A 399 16.91 -4.29 -20.77
N SER A 400 15.82 -3.56 -20.57
CA SER A 400 15.68 -2.59 -19.48
C SER A 400 14.45 -2.89 -18.66
N MET A 401 14.61 -2.78 -17.34
CA MET A 401 13.58 -3.05 -16.37
C MET A 401 13.59 -1.93 -15.33
N SER A 402 12.66 -0.99 -15.48
CA SER A 402 12.63 0.24 -14.69
C SER A 402 11.37 0.30 -13.84
N TYR A 403 11.49 0.82 -12.63
CA TYR A 403 10.35 1.09 -11.76
C TYR A 403 9.67 2.39 -12.17
N ASP A 404 8.34 2.37 -12.29
CA ASP A 404 7.53 3.56 -12.51
C ASP A 404 7.05 4.12 -11.17
N VAL A 405 7.75 5.15 -10.69
CA VAL A 405 7.51 5.77 -9.38
C VAL A 405 6.09 6.38 -9.23
N TRP A 406 5.42 6.65 -10.36
CA TRP A 406 4.10 7.28 -10.37
C TRP A 406 2.95 6.27 -10.24
N LEU A 407 3.22 4.97 -10.29
CA LEU A 407 2.21 3.94 -10.04
C LEU A 407 1.60 4.05 -8.64
N ASN A 408 2.36 4.52 -7.65
CA ASN A 408 1.85 4.72 -6.31
C ASN A 408 0.93 5.94 -6.19
N ALA A 409 1.13 6.96 -7.03
CA ALA A 409 0.28 8.15 -7.05
C ALA A 409 -1.01 7.92 -7.86
N SER A 410 -1.04 6.91 -8.72
CA SER A 410 -2.18 6.60 -9.58
C SER A 410 -2.32 5.09 -9.78
N PRO A 411 -2.57 4.33 -8.70
CA PRO A 411 -2.58 2.88 -8.77
C PRO A 411 -3.81 2.38 -9.55
N PRO A 412 -3.66 1.28 -10.30
CA PRO A 412 -4.80 0.56 -10.89
C PRO A 412 -5.82 0.13 -9.81
N PRO A 413 -7.12 0.07 -10.13
CA PRO A 413 -8.15 -0.30 -9.16
C PRO A 413 -8.09 -1.79 -8.78
N GLY A 414 -8.52 -2.14 -7.57
CA GLY A 414 -8.63 -3.54 -7.15
C GLY A 414 -7.30 -4.23 -6.89
N LEU A 415 -6.25 -3.46 -6.59
CA LEU A 415 -5.02 -3.96 -5.99
C LEU A 415 -5.20 -4.05 -4.46
N PRO A 416 -4.52 -4.97 -3.78
CA PRO A 416 -4.55 -5.03 -2.32
C PRO A 416 -3.84 -3.79 -1.76
N GLU A 417 -4.52 -3.03 -0.89
CA GLU A 417 -3.98 -1.82 -0.27
C GLU A 417 -3.83 -2.02 1.24
N ARG A 418 -2.67 -1.61 1.76
CA ARG A 418 -2.37 -1.63 3.19
C ARG A 418 -2.57 -0.25 3.79
N PRO A 419 -3.14 -0.17 5.01
CA PRO A 419 -3.22 1.09 5.74
C PRO A 419 -1.83 1.52 6.21
N VAL A 420 -1.45 2.73 5.85
CA VAL A 420 -0.29 3.46 6.35
C VAL A 420 -0.81 4.67 7.11
N LEU A 421 -0.63 4.65 8.43
CA LEU A 421 -1.06 5.77 9.27
C LEU A 421 -0.17 6.98 9.00
N MET A 422 -0.76 8.08 8.54
CA MET A 422 -0.03 9.30 8.19
C MET A 422 0.05 10.28 9.35
N THR A 423 -1.03 10.43 10.11
CA THR A 423 -1.08 11.30 11.29
C THR A 423 -2.13 10.83 12.27
N TRP A 424 -1.85 11.04 13.55
CA TRP A 424 -2.75 10.78 14.66
C TRP A 424 -2.54 11.87 15.70
N HIS A 425 -3.54 12.72 15.91
CA HIS A 425 -3.47 13.74 16.96
C HIS A 425 -4.80 13.92 17.71
N MET A 426 -4.67 14.25 19.00
CA MET A 426 -5.76 14.67 19.87
C MET A 426 -5.92 16.17 19.79
N ARG A 427 -7.17 16.64 19.72
CA ARG A 427 -7.49 18.05 19.90
C ARG A 427 -8.08 18.31 21.28
#